data_AF-A0A6N9ITX9-F1
#
_entry.id   AF-A0A6N9ITX9-F1
#
_cell.length_a   1.000
_cell.length_b   1.000
_cell.length_c   1.000
_cell.angle_alpha   90.00
_cell.angle_beta   90.00
_cell.angle_gamma   90.00
#
_symmetry.space_group_name_H-M   'P 1'
#
loop_
_entity.id
_entity.type
_entity.pdbx_description
1 polymer ?
#
loop_
_entity_poly.entity_id
_entity_poly.type
_entity_poly.pdbx_seq_one_letter_code
_entity_poly.pdbx_strand_id
1 'polypeptide(L)'
;MKTKNVALIAMMTAIIIVLGFVPPIPLGFIPVPLVLQNMGIMLAGAILGSKRGFLSVIIFLLLVAVGLPLMTGGRGGVAVFVGATAGYIYAYPFAAVLIGYGLKKFSHSNFWLELLIVWVVGVIFIDVLGAVGLTAIAHMPFMKALISNLVFIPGDTIKALVVVLIYRRLKKMNIVEA
;
A
#
# COMPACT_ATOMS: atom_id res chain seq x y z
N MET A 1 13.18 -11.37 -18.16
CA MET A 1 13.07 -9.95 -17.71
C MET A 1 14.40 -9.26 -17.91
N LYS A 2 14.43 -7.97 -18.29
CA LYS A 2 15.69 -7.19 -18.36
C LYS A 2 16.24 -6.90 -16.96
N THR A 3 17.56 -6.85 -16.78
CA THR A 3 18.24 -6.61 -15.48
C THR A 3 17.74 -5.34 -14.78
N LYS A 4 17.47 -4.27 -15.54
CA LYS A 4 16.87 -3.02 -15.03
C LYS A 4 15.57 -3.25 -14.26
N ASN A 5 14.69 -4.12 -14.77
CA ASN A 5 13.40 -4.39 -14.12
C ASN A 5 13.57 -5.11 -12.79
N VAL A 6 14.55 -6.01 -12.69
CA VAL A 6 14.87 -6.70 -11.43
C VAL A 6 15.36 -5.69 -10.40
N ALA A 7 16.28 -4.79 -10.79
CA ALA A 7 16.79 -3.75 -9.91
C ALA A 7 15.68 -2.79 -9.42
N LEU A 8 14.77 -2.37 -10.31
CA LEU A 8 13.64 -1.51 -9.94
C LEU A 8 12.69 -2.18 -8.96
N ILE A 9 12.38 -3.47 -9.17
CA ILE A 9 11.53 -4.25 -8.27
C ILE A 9 12.20 -4.41 -6.90
N ALA A 10 13.49 -4.77 -6.87
CA ALA A 10 14.24 -4.91 -5.63
C ALA A 10 14.32 -3.58 -4.85
N MET A 11 14.58 -2.48 -5.54
CA MET A 11 14.63 -1.14 -4.94
C MET A 11 13.27 -0.72 -4.38
N MET A 12 12.17 -0.94 -5.11
CA MET A 12 10.83 -0.63 -4.59
C MET A 12 10.46 -1.52 -3.39
N THR A 13 10.83 -2.79 -3.44
CA THR A 13 10.69 -3.70 -2.29
C THR A 13 11.43 -3.15 -1.07
N ALA A 14 12.68 -2.70 -1.25
CA ALA A 14 13.47 -2.09 -0.19
C ALA A 14 12.83 -0.80 0.35
N ILE A 15 12.26 0.06 -0.52
CA ILE A 15 11.52 1.26 -0.10
C ILE A 15 10.32 0.88 0.78
N ILE A 16 9.52 -0.12 0.38
CA ILE A 16 8.39 -0.62 1.19
C ILE A 16 8.88 -1.09 2.57
N ILE A 17 10.00 -1.81 2.63
CA ILE A 17 10.60 -2.29 3.88
C ILE A 17 11.03 -1.12 4.76
N VAL A 18 11.77 -0.16 4.22
CA VAL A 18 12.28 1.00 4.99
C VAL A 18 11.14 1.83 5.55
N LEU A 19 10.04 2.01 4.80
CA LEU A 19 8.84 2.68 5.33
C LEU A 19 8.18 1.90 6.47
N GLY A 20 8.41 0.59 6.56
CA GLY A 20 8.01 -0.27 7.68
C GLY A 20 8.79 -0.02 8.97
N PHE A 21 9.99 0.56 8.90
CA PHE A 21 10.77 0.90 10.10
C PHE A 21 10.26 2.15 10.83
N VAL A 22 9.41 2.95 10.19
CA VAL A 22 8.73 4.06 10.86
C VAL A 22 7.80 3.49 11.94
N PRO A 23 7.95 3.87 13.22
CA PRO A 23 7.14 3.33 14.30
C PRO A 23 5.63 3.50 14.07
N PRO A 24 4.82 2.50 14.40
CA PRO A 24 3.37 2.62 14.32
C PRO A 24 2.82 3.59 15.36
N ILE A 25 1.71 4.26 15.05
CA ILE A 25 0.93 5.00 16.04
C ILE A 25 -0.29 4.15 16.42
N PRO A 26 -0.34 3.59 17.65
CA PRO A 26 -1.48 2.80 18.10
C PRO A 26 -2.70 3.68 18.37
N LEU A 27 -3.88 3.17 18.03
CA LEU A 27 -5.14 3.93 18.14
C LEU A 27 -5.93 3.67 19.43
N GLY A 28 -5.66 2.57 20.13
CA GLY A 28 -6.33 2.21 21.39
C GLY A 28 -7.74 1.62 21.25
N PHE A 29 -8.53 2.00 20.24
CA PHE A 29 -9.91 1.52 20.04
C PHE A 29 -10.07 0.40 18.98
N ILE A 30 -9.06 0.19 18.13
CA ILE A 30 -8.95 -0.96 17.22
C ILE A 30 -7.53 -1.54 17.23
N PRO A 31 -7.35 -2.85 17.02
CA PRO A 31 -6.04 -3.51 17.00
C PRO A 31 -5.28 -3.31 15.67
N VAL A 32 -5.42 -2.12 15.06
CA VAL A 32 -4.77 -1.75 13.79
C VAL A 32 -4.11 -0.38 14.00
N PRO A 33 -2.78 -0.27 13.89
CA PRO A 33 -2.10 1.00 14.04
C PRO A 33 -2.15 1.83 12.76
N LEU A 34 -1.95 3.14 12.91
CA LEU A 34 -1.54 4.02 11.82
C LEU A 34 -0.10 3.70 11.44
N VAL A 35 0.16 3.48 10.15
CA VAL A 35 1.48 3.11 9.62
C VAL A 35 1.85 3.96 8.42
N LEU A 36 3.14 4.20 8.14
CA LEU A 36 3.57 4.87 6.90
C LEU A 36 3.74 3.89 5.73
N GLN A 37 3.91 2.59 6.03
CA GLN A 37 4.30 1.56 5.08
C GLN A 37 3.35 1.37 3.89
N ASN A 38 2.04 1.61 4.08
CA ASN A 38 1.05 1.54 3.01
C ASN A 38 1.30 2.57 1.88
N MET A 39 2.00 3.67 2.15
CA MET A 39 2.47 4.61 1.12
C MET A 39 3.40 3.93 0.11
N GLY A 40 4.25 3.00 0.56
CA GLY A 40 5.15 2.24 -0.32
C GLY A 40 4.39 1.38 -1.33
N ILE A 41 3.24 0.86 -0.93
CA ILE A 41 2.35 0.08 -1.81
C ILE A 41 1.76 0.96 -2.91
N MET A 42 1.32 2.18 -2.54
CA MET A 42 0.83 3.17 -3.50
C MET A 42 1.93 3.58 -4.50
N LEU A 43 3.16 3.84 -3.99
CA LEU A 43 4.33 4.17 -4.81
C LEU A 43 4.68 3.03 -5.79
N ALA A 44 4.60 1.77 -5.34
CA ALA A 44 4.91 0.61 -6.17
C ALA A 44 4.00 0.55 -7.40
N GLY A 45 2.69 0.74 -7.21
CA GLY A 45 1.73 0.82 -8.31
C GLY A 45 1.98 2.04 -9.21
N ALA A 46 2.17 3.22 -8.60
CA ALA A 46 2.30 4.47 -9.34
C ALA A 46 3.58 4.56 -10.19
N ILE A 47 4.72 4.14 -9.65
CA ILE A 47 6.04 4.32 -10.30
C ILE A 47 6.38 3.16 -11.23
N LEU A 48 6.10 1.93 -10.84
CA LEU A 48 6.50 0.73 -11.61
C LEU A 48 5.40 0.20 -12.53
N GLY A 49 4.17 0.69 -12.39
CA GLY A 49 2.98 0.19 -13.06
C GLY A 49 2.52 -1.17 -12.51
N SER A 50 1.42 -1.70 -13.07
CA SER A 50 0.70 -2.83 -12.48
C SER A 50 1.55 -4.09 -12.24
N LYS A 51 2.27 -4.56 -13.27
CA LYS A 51 2.99 -5.84 -13.21
C LYS A 51 4.17 -5.80 -12.23
N ARG A 52 5.00 -4.76 -12.32
CA ARG A 52 6.22 -4.64 -11.50
C ARG A 52 5.91 -4.16 -10.08
N GLY A 53 4.91 -3.29 -9.92
CA GLY A 53 4.39 -2.91 -8.61
C GLY A 53 3.88 -4.14 -7.85
N PHE A 54 3.04 -4.96 -8.49
CA PHE A 54 2.57 -6.24 -7.94
C PHE A 54 3.73 -7.14 -7.49
N LEU A 55 4.72 -7.37 -8.36
CA LEU A 55 5.87 -8.21 -8.02
C LEU A 55 6.66 -7.67 -6.83
N SER A 56 6.84 -6.35 -6.73
CA SER A 56 7.54 -5.73 -5.59
C SER A 56 6.79 -5.97 -4.28
N VAL A 57 5.46 -5.82 -4.30
CA VAL A 57 4.62 -6.08 -3.13
C VAL A 57 4.61 -7.56 -2.78
N ILE A 58 4.50 -8.47 -3.75
CA ILE A 58 4.53 -9.91 -3.51
C ILE A 58 5.87 -10.35 -2.91
N ILE A 59 7.00 -9.86 -3.44
CA ILE A 59 8.32 -10.19 -2.87
C ILE A 59 8.40 -9.70 -1.43
N PHE A 60 7.96 -8.46 -1.15
CA PHE A 60 7.87 -7.95 0.21
C PHE A 60 7.06 -8.88 1.13
N LEU A 61 5.86 -9.28 0.70
CA LEU A 61 4.99 -10.16 1.50
C LEU A 61 5.58 -11.56 1.69
N LEU A 62 6.26 -12.11 0.68
CA LEU A 62 6.97 -13.40 0.80
C LEU A 62 8.11 -13.31 1.82
N LEU A 63 8.88 -12.23 1.81
CA LEU A 63 9.95 -11.98 2.80
C LEU A 63 9.37 -11.89 4.22
N VAL A 64 8.22 -11.25 4.39
CA VAL A 64 7.47 -11.25 5.67
C VAL A 64 7.02 -12.66 6.03
N ALA A 65 6.46 -13.42 5.08
CA ALA A 65 5.93 -14.76 5.32
C ALA A 65 7.00 -15.76 5.78
N VAL A 66 8.22 -15.68 5.25
CA VAL A 66 9.35 -16.52 5.70
C VAL A 66 9.89 -16.13 7.08
N GLY A 67 9.35 -15.09 7.72
CA GLY A 67 9.64 -14.74 9.11
C GLY A 67 10.42 -13.45 9.31
N LEU A 68 10.78 -12.72 8.24
CA LEU A 68 11.54 -11.49 8.40
C LEU A 68 10.68 -10.38 9.04
N PRO A 69 11.20 -9.62 10.02
CA PRO A 69 10.46 -8.60 10.77
C PRO A 69 10.33 -7.28 9.98
N LEU A 70 9.76 -7.34 8.78
CA LEU A 70 9.75 -6.23 7.82
C LEU A 70 8.44 -5.40 7.82
N MET A 71 7.41 -5.88 8.52
CA MET A 71 6.18 -5.11 8.72
C MET A 71 6.36 -4.11 9.85
N THR A 72 5.56 -3.04 9.83
CA THR A 72 5.58 -2.01 10.87
C THR A 72 5.51 -2.59 12.28
N GLY A 73 6.39 -2.09 13.15
CA GLY A 73 6.57 -2.58 14.52
C GLY A 73 7.43 -3.85 14.62
N GLY A 74 8.25 -4.14 13.60
CA GLY A 74 9.13 -5.32 13.58
C GLY A 74 8.35 -6.64 13.47
N ARG A 75 7.16 -6.61 12.87
CA ARG A 75 6.30 -7.79 12.73
C ARG A 75 6.73 -8.63 11.53
N GLY A 76 6.63 -9.95 11.66
CA GLY A 76 7.00 -10.91 10.63
C GLY A 76 6.29 -12.25 10.83
N GLY A 77 6.44 -13.13 9.85
CA GLY A 77 5.91 -14.49 9.86
C GLY A 77 4.45 -14.62 9.41
N VAL A 78 4.03 -15.87 9.24
CA VAL A 78 2.70 -16.24 8.74
C VAL A 78 1.56 -15.69 9.61
N ALA A 79 1.79 -15.52 10.92
CA ALA A 79 0.81 -14.98 11.85
C ALA A 79 0.28 -13.59 11.44
N VAL A 80 1.08 -12.79 10.73
CA VAL A 80 0.68 -11.47 10.25
C VAL A 80 -0.46 -11.54 9.21
N PHE A 81 -0.55 -12.66 8.47
CA PHE A 81 -1.54 -12.91 7.43
C PHE A 81 -2.87 -13.47 7.95
N VAL A 82 -2.93 -13.82 9.24
CA VAL A 82 -4.14 -14.32 9.90
C VAL A 82 -4.56 -13.45 11.10
N GLY A 83 -3.90 -12.30 11.29
CA GLY A 83 -4.21 -11.33 12.34
C GLY A 83 -5.20 -10.24 11.90
N ALA A 84 -5.55 -9.34 12.81
CA ALA A 84 -6.51 -8.25 12.57
C ALA A 84 -6.16 -7.33 11.38
N THR A 85 -4.88 -7.25 11.01
CA THR A 85 -4.38 -6.44 9.87
C THR A 85 -4.40 -7.18 8.53
N ALA A 86 -4.80 -8.45 8.50
CA ALA A 86 -4.68 -9.31 7.31
C ALA A 86 -5.46 -8.76 6.11
N GLY A 87 -6.66 -8.20 6.32
CA GLY A 87 -7.47 -7.63 5.25
C GLY A 87 -6.73 -6.55 4.43
N TYR A 88 -6.02 -5.65 5.11
CA TYR A 88 -5.18 -4.62 4.48
C TYR A 88 -4.02 -5.26 3.70
N ILE A 89 -3.36 -6.25 4.30
CA ILE A 89 -2.20 -6.94 3.72
C ILE A 89 -2.59 -7.66 2.42
N TYR A 90 -3.74 -8.35 2.41
CA TYR A 90 -4.25 -9.01 1.23
C TYR A 90 -4.68 -8.02 0.15
N ALA A 91 -5.08 -6.80 0.51
CA ALA A 91 -5.40 -5.74 -0.44
C ALA A 91 -4.16 -5.19 -1.17
N TYR A 92 -2.98 -5.20 -0.54
CA TYR A 92 -1.79 -4.50 -1.04
C TYR A 92 -1.36 -4.89 -2.47
N PRO A 93 -1.26 -6.18 -2.85
CA PRO A 93 -0.86 -6.55 -4.21
C PRO A 93 -1.85 -6.03 -5.25
N PHE A 94 -3.15 -6.13 -4.96
CA PHE A 94 -4.22 -5.67 -5.86
C PHE A 94 -4.26 -4.15 -5.95
N ALA A 95 -4.04 -3.43 -4.84
CA ALA A 95 -3.95 -1.98 -4.84
C ALA A 95 -2.82 -1.49 -5.76
N ALA A 96 -1.64 -2.12 -5.71
CA ALA A 96 -0.54 -1.79 -6.62
C ALA A 96 -0.91 -2.04 -8.10
N VAL A 97 -1.61 -3.12 -8.42
CA VAL A 97 -2.11 -3.41 -9.78
C VAL A 97 -3.08 -2.34 -10.25
N LEU A 98 -4.08 -2.02 -9.43
CA LEU A 98 -5.17 -1.11 -9.74
C LEU A 98 -4.68 0.34 -9.88
N ILE A 99 -3.79 0.81 -9.00
CA ILE A 99 -3.16 2.13 -9.12
C ILE A 99 -2.36 2.22 -10.42
N GLY A 100 -1.50 1.23 -10.67
CA GLY A 100 -0.68 1.21 -11.88
C GLY A 100 -1.52 1.14 -13.16
N TYR A 101 -2.64 0.41 -13.13
CA TYR A 101 -3.54 0.30 -14.28
C TYR A 101 -4.27 1.61 -14.53
N GLY A 102 -4.83 2.22 -13.49
CA GLY A 102 -5.53 3.50 -13.59
C GLY A 102 -4.62 4.61 -14.09
N LEU A 103 -3.44 4.79 -13.49
CA LEU A 103 -2.51 5.84 -13.89
C LEU A 103 -1.95 5.65 -15.31
N LYS A 104 -1.80 4.39 -15.77
CA LYS A 104 -1.44 4.10 -17.16
C LYS A 104 -2.57 4.42 -18.13
N LYS A 105 -3.80 4.00 -17.81
CA LYS A 105 -4.99 4.23 -18.65
C LYS A 105 -5.26 5.73 -18.83
N PHE A 106 -4.99 6.52 -17.79
CA PHE A 106 -5.18 7.97 -17.77
C PHE A 106 -3.83 8.71 -17.76
N SER A 107 -2.87 8.27 -18.58
CA SER A 107 -1.48 8.77 -18.58
C SER A 107 -1.33 10.27 -18.92
N HIS A 108 -2.30 10.90 -19.58
CA HIS A 108 -2.26 12.34 -19.91
C HIS A 108 -3.22 13.18 -19.04
N SER A 109 -3.63 12.65 -17.90
CA SER A 109 -4.59 13.32 -17.03
C SER A 109 -3.99 14.42 -16.14
N ASN A 110 -4.88 15.23 -15.57
CA ASN A 110 -4.50 16.29 -14.63
C ASN A 110 -4.19 15.72 -13.23
N PHE A 111 -3.66 16.57 -12.36
CA PHE A 111 -3.25 16.19 -11.01
C PHE A 111 -4.38 15.54 -10.21
N TRP A 112 -5.57 16.11 -10.35
CA TRP A 112 -6.75 15.71 -9.59
C TRP A 112 -7.24 14.30 -9.95
N LEU A 113 -7.19 13.92 -11.23
CA LEU A 113 -7.59 12.56 -11.61
C LEU A 113 -6.57 11.52 -11.13
N GLU A 114 -5.27 11.82 -11.22
CA GLU A 114 -4.23 10.94 -10.68
C GLU A 114 -4.36 10.77 -9.16
N LEU A 115 -4.62 11.87 -8.45
CA LEU A 115 -4.91 11.85 -7.01
C LEU A 115 -6.16 11.05 -6.71
N LEU A 116 -7.25 11.23 -7.46
CA LEU A 116 -8.46 10.46 -7.27
C LEU A 116 -8.22 8.95 -7.43
N ILE A 117 -7.46 8.54 -8.46
CA ILE A 117 -7.11 7.13 -8.70
C ILE A 117 -6.31 6.56 -7.52
N VAL A 118 -5.24 7.26 -7.12
CA VAL A 118 -4.39 6.82 -6.00
C VAL A 118 -5.18 6.82 -4.69
N TRP A 119 -6.05 7.80 -4.46
CA TRP A 119 -6.82 7.93 -3.25
C TRP A 119 -7.92 6.86 -3.13
N VAL A 120 -8.70 6.65 -4.18
CA VAL A 120 -9.76 5.62 -4.19
C VAL A 120 -9.16 4.23 -3.98
N VAL A 121 -8.03 3.91 -4.63
CA VAL A 121 -7.46 2.57 -4.55
C VAL A 121 -6.55 2.41 -3.32
N GLY A 122 -5.70 3.41 -3.05
CA GLY A 122 -4.72 3.36 -1.97
C GLY A 122 -5.31 3.63 -0.58
N VAL A 123 -6.46 4.31 -0.51
CA VAL A 123 -7.14 4.62 0.77
C VAL A 123 -8.40 3.78 0.85
N ILE A 124 -9.42 4.11 0.05
CA ILE A 124 -10.76 3.51 0.22
C ILE A 124 -10.76 2.00 0.00
N PHE A 125 -10.17 1.51 -1.10
CA PHE A 125 -10.15 0.08 -1.39
C PHE A 125 -9.36 -0.72 -0.34
N ILE A 126 -8.21 -0.20 0.12
CA ILE A 126 -7.41 -0.83 1.17
C ILE A 126 -8.16 -0.84 2.50
N ASP A 127 -8.75 0.28 2.91
CA ASP A 127 -9.46 0.42 4.19
C ASP A 127 -10.74 -0.42 4.22
N VAL A 128 -11.47 -0.51 3.11
CA VAL A 128 -12.67 -1.36 3.00
C VAL A 128 -12.29 -2.84 3.15
N LEU A 129 -11.26 -3.32 2.45
CA LEU A 129 -10.81 -4.70 2.61
C LEU A 129 -10.21 -4.96 3.99
N GLY A 130 -9.58 -3.96 4.58
CA GLY A 130 -9.15 -3.95 5.98
C GLY A 130 -10.31 -4.13 6.96
N ALA A 131 -11.38 -3.35 6.78
CA ALA A 131 -12.60 -3.46 7.58
C ALA A 131 -13.28 -4.84 7.43
N VAL A 132 -13.31 -5.39 6.21
CA VAL A 132 -13.79 -6.78 5.97
C VAL A 132 -12.94 -7.78 6.75
N GLY A 133 -11.61 -7.63 6.73
CA GLY A 133 -10.69 -8.47 7.51
C GLY A 133 -10.92 -8.36 9.02
N LEU A 134 -11.15 -7.15 9.53
CA LEU A 134 -11.48 -6.91 10.94
C LEU A 134 -12.79 -7.60 11.35
N THR A 135 -13.80 -7.56 10.50
CA THR A 135 -15.05 -8.28 10.75
C THR A 135 -14.85 -9.79 10.75
N ALA A 136 -14.10 -10.31 9.79
CA ALA A 136 -13.88 -11.75 9.64
C ALA A 136 -13.01 -12.35 10.77
N ILE A 137 -11.97 -11.62 11.20
CA ILE A 137 -10.93 -12.15 12.11
C ILE A 137 -11.13 -11.67 13.55
N ALA A 138 -11.47 -10.39 13.74
CA ALA A 138 -11.64 -9.80 15.08
C ALA A 138 -13.11 -9.78 15.54
N HIS A 139 -14.02 -10.40 14.78
CA HIS A 139 -15.46 -10.47 15.05
C HIS A 139 -16.11 -9.10 15.33
N MET A 140 -15.54 -8.04 14.74
CA MET A 140 -16.03 -6.69 14.89
C MET A 140 -17.22 -6.45 13.94
N PRO A 141 -18.36 -5.90 14.42
CA PRO A 141 -19.48 -5.59 13.53
C PRO A 141 -19.04 -4.71 12.36
N PHE A 142 -19.46 -5.05 11.14
CA PHE A 142 -18.95 -4.43 9.91
C PHE A 142 -19.08 -2.90 9.90
N MET A 143 -20.23 -2.37 10.33
CA MET A 143 -20.44 -0.93 10.45
C MET A 143 -19.46 -0.28 11.43
N LYS A 144 -19.18 -0.95 12.55
CA LYS A 144 -18.21 -0.46 13.54
C LYS A 144 -16.80 -0.48 12.97
N ALA A 145 -16.44 -1.53 12.22
CA ALA A 145 -15.14 -1.63 11.56
C ALA A 145 -14.93 -0.50 10.54
N LEU A 146 -15.93 -0.22 9.70
CA LEU A 146 -15.90 0.89 8.74
C LEU A 146 -15.75 2.24 9.44
N ILE A 147 -16.56 2.52 10.46
CA ILE A 147 -16.49 3.80 11.20
C ILE A 147 -15.11 3.96 11.85
N SER A 148 -14.55 2.88 12.40
CA SER A 148 -13.23 2.92 13.03
C SER A 148 -12.10 3.17 12.04
N ASN A 149 -12.27 2.78 10.77
CA ASN A 149 -11.29 3.03 9.70
C ASN A 149 -11.26 4.50 9.26
N LEU A 150 -12.29 5.30 9.55
CA LEU A 150 -12.31 6.73 9.17
C LEU A 150 -11.13 7.52 9.73
N VAL A 151 -10.54 7.05 10.85
CA VAL A 151 -9.33 7.64 11.45
C VAL A 151 -8.10 7.56 10.53
N PHE A 152 -8.05 6.60 9.59
CA PHE A 152 -6.95 6.43 8.65
C PHE A 152 -7.00 7.44 7.50
N ILE A 153 -8.22 7.88 7.12
CA ILE A 153 -8.44 8.73 5.95
C ILE A 153 -7.58 9.99 5.94
N PRO A 154 -7.46 10.80 7.01
CA PRO A 154 -6.65 12.01 6.97
C PRO A 154 -5.17 11.73 6.66
N GLY A 155 -4.59 10.75 7.34
CA GLY A 155 -3.19 10.36 7.15
C GLY A 155 -2.95 9.74 5.77
N ASP A 156 -3.86 8.90 5.32
CA ASP A 156 -3.77 8.22 4.02
C ASP A 156 -4.02 9.17 2.84
N THR A 157 -4.82 10.21 3.04
CA THR A 157 -4.98 11.30 2.07
C THR A 157 -3.67 12.06 1.88
N ILE A 158 -2.96 12.38 2.98
CA ILE A 158 -1.65 13.03 2.90
C ILE A 158 -0.64 12.14 2.16
N LYS A 159 -0.63 10.83 2.44
CA LYS A 159 0.22 9.86 1.72
C LYS A 159 -0.09 9.82 0.23
N ALA A 160 -1.38 9.77 -0.14
CA ALA A 160 -1.80 9.78 -1.54
C ALA A 160 -1.35 11.05 -2.27
N LEU A 161 -1.45 12.22 -1.62
CA LEU A 161 -0.92 13.48 -2.15
C LEU A 161 0.60 13.40 -2.41
N VAL A 162 1.36 12.93 -1.43
CA VAL A 162 2.82 12.75 -1.55
C VAL A 162 3.17 11.78 -2.69
N VAL A 163 2.44 10.67 -2.81
CA VAL A 163 2.64 9.67 -3.89
C VAL A 163 2.47 10.32 -5.27
N VAL A 164 1.41 11.10 -5.48
CA VAL A 164 1.16 11.74 -6.78
C VAL A 164 2.20 12.81 -7.09
N LEU A 165 2.63 13.59 -6.09
CA LEU A 165 3.71 14.56 -6.28
C LEU A 165 5.01 13.89 -6.70
N ILE A 166 5.39 12.78 -6.05
CA ILE A 166 6.56 11.99 -6.40
C ILE A 166 6.41 11.39 -7.80
N TYR A 167 5.28 10.74 -8.08
CA TYR A 167 4.98 10.13 -9.39
C TYR A 167 5.14 11.15 -10.52
N ARG A 168 4.53 12.33 -10.39
CA ARG A 168 4.65 13.40 -11.41
C ARG A 168 6.08 13.91 -11.57
N ARG A 169 6.81 14.07 -10.47
CA ARG A 169 8.21 14.51 -10.53
C ARG A 169 9.07 13.51 -11.30
N LEU A 170 8.94 12.22 -10.98
CA LEU A 170 9.69 11.16 -11.65
C LEU A 170 9.26 10.96 -13.12
N LYS A 171 7.97 11.17 -13.42
CA LYS A 171 7.45 11.13 -14.78
C LYS A 171 8.03 12.26 -15.65
N LYS A 172 8.16 13.47 -15.10
CA LYS A 172 8.84 14.59 -15.77
C LYS A 172 10.32 14.31 -16.05
N MET A 173 10.95 13.45 -15.25
CA MET A 173 12.35 13.03 -15.42
C MET A 173 12.51 11.80 -16.34
N ASN A 174 11.43 11.31 -16.96
CA ASN A 174 11.41 10.10 -17.80
C ASN A 174 11.90 8.82 -17.07
N ILE A 175 11.77 8.76 -15.75
CA ILE A 175 12.14 7.60 -14.92
C ILE A 175 10.98 6.60 -14.84
N VAL A 176 9.74 7.10 -14.87
CA VAL A 176 8.53 6.28 -14.77
C VAL A 176 8.27 5.58 -16.10
N GLU A 177 8.15 4.26 -16.06
CA GLU A 177 7.91 3.41 -17.23
C GLU A 177 6.46 2.87 -17.29
N ALA A 178 5.51 3.59 -16.69
CA ALA A 178 4.09 3.17 -16.58
C ALA A 178 3.38 3.15 -17.95
#